data_AF-A0A174UQ56-F1
#
_entry.id   AF-A0A174UQ56-F1
#
_cell.length_a   1.000
_cell.length_b   1.000
_cell.length_c   1.000
_cell.angle_alpha   90.00
_cell.angle_beta   90.00
_cell.angle_gamma   90.00
#
_symmetry.space_group_name_H-M   'P 1'
#
loop_
_entity.id
_entity.type
_entity.pdbx_description
1 polymer ?
#
loop_
_entity_poly.entity_id
_entity_poly.type
_entity_poly.pdbx_seq_one_letter_code
_entity_poly.pdbx_strand_id
1 'polypeptide(L)'
;MTELVFKGENNQALTNSLLVAEKFGKRHDSVFRSINQMIVNSPQKCGKLFVISSYIDSSGKENQMYVMNRKGFSIFVMGCA
;
A
#
# COMPACT_ATOMS: atom_id res chain seq x y z
N MET A 1 4.67 18.63 -3.22
CA MET A 1 3.64 18.02 -4.07
C MET A 1 3.92 16.53 -4.11
N THR A 2 3.30 15.75 -3.22
CA THR A 2 3.47 14.28 -3.18
C THR A 2 2.35 13.66 -4.00
N GLU A 3 2.67 13.24 -5.22
CA GLU A 3 1.74 12.49 -6.06
C GLU A 3 1.41 11.15 -5.38
N LEU A 4 0.12 10.86 -5.25
CA LEU A 4 -0.42 9.62 -4.66
C LEU A 4 -0.03 8.35 -5.46
N VAL A 5 0.41 8.56 -6.69
CA VAL A 5 0.59 7.52 -7.70
C VAL A 5 1.94 7.71 -8.38
N PHE A 6 2.81 6.71 -8.28
CA PHE A 6 4.04 6.64 -9.06
C PHE A 6 3.79 5.81 -10.32
N LYS A 7 4.26 6.29 -11.48
CA LYS A 7 4.25 5.50 -12.72
C LYS A 7 5.38 4.47 -12.67
N GLY A 8 5.03 3.19 -12.58
CA GLY A 8 6.00 2.11 -12.82
C GLY A 8 6.38 2.03 -14.31
N GLU A 9 7.42 1.25 -14.63
CA GLU A 9 7.98 1.11 -16.00
C GLU A 9 6.94 0.75 -17.08
N ASN A 10 5.79 0.20 -16.68
CA ASN A 10 4.67 -0.15 -17.56
C ASN A 10 3.53 0.89 -17.63
N ASN A 11 3.77 2.17 -17.30
CA ASN A 11 2.72 3.19 -17.14
C ASN A 11 1.63 2.80 -16.11
N GLN A 12 1.95 1.86 -15.23
CA GLN A 12 1.02 1.40 -14.21
C GLN A 12 1.02 2.37 -13.04
N ALA A 13 -0.18 2.79 -12.64
CA ALA A 13 -0.41 3.56 -11.44
C ALA A 13 -0.13 2.68 -10.20
N LEU A 14 0.97 2.96 -9.50
CA LEU A 14 1.36 2.32 -8.25
C LEU A 14 1.18 3.31 -7.10
N THR A 15 0.72 2.84 -5.95
CA THR A 15 0.63 3.62 -4.72
C THR A 15 1.27 2.85 -3.57
N ASN A 16 1.46 3.49 -2.42
CA ASN A 16 2.02 2.86 -1.24
C ASN A 16 1.13 3.08 0.00
N SER A 17 1.28 2.23 1.01
CA SER A 17 0.50 2.30 2.24
C SER A 17 0.72 3.60 3.02
N LEU A 18 1.86 4.26 2.82
CA LEU A 18 2.20 5.55 3.45
C LEU A 18 1.36 6.69 2.87
N LEU A 19 1.34 6.85 1.55
CA LEU A 19 0.56 7.86 0.84
C LEU A 19 -0.95 7.66 1.07
N VAL A 20 -1.40 6.41 1.10
CA VAL A 20 -2.78 6.07 1.48
C VAL A 20 -3.05 6.52 2.92
N ALA A 21 -2.17 6.23 3.87
CA ALA A 21 -2.33 6.69 5.25
C ALA A 21 -2.40 8.22 5.34
N GLU A 22 -1.49 8.93 4.68
CA GLU A 22 -1.45 10.40 4.66
C GLU A 22 -2.71 11.00 4.04
N LYS A 23 -3.19 10.46 2.91
CA LYS A 23 -4.34 11.03 2.20
C LYS A 23 -5.68 10.74 2.83
N PHE A 24 -5.81 9.58 3.46
CA PHE A 24 -7.02 9.24 4.22
C PHE A 24 -6.95 9.75 5.67
N GLY A 25 -5.87 10.44 6.07
CA GLY A 25 -5.69 10.95 7.43
C GLY A 25 -5.64 9.84 8.48
N LYS A 26 -5.17 8.65 8.11
CA LYS A 26 -5.09 7.47 8.99
C LYS A 26 -3.65 7.22 9.42
N ARG A 27 -3.48 6.51 10.54
CA ARG A 27 -2.17 6.03 10.96
C ARG A 27 -1.66 4.96 10.00
N HIS A 28 -0.39 5.07 9.60
CA HIS A 28 0.28 4.07 8.77
C HIS A 28 0.23 2.67 9.38
N ASP A 29 0.41 2.53 10.70
CA ASP A 29 0.24 1.26 11.42
C ASP A 29 -1.10 0.58 11.17
N SER A 30 -2.20 1.37 11.17
CA SER A 30 -3.54 0.84 10.96
C SER A 30 -3.70 0.36 9.53
N VAL A 31 -3.22 1.13 8.55
CA VAL A 31 -3.29 0.77 7.13
C VAL A 31 -2.45 -0.47 6.86
N PHE A 32 -1.24 -0.52 7.39
CA PHE A 32 -0.34 -1.67 7.29
C PHE A 32 -0.99 -2.93 7.85
N ARG A 33 -1.60 -2.84 9.04
CA ARG A 33 -2.29 -3.97 9.67
C ARG A 33 -3.52 -4.42 8.87
N SER A 34 -4.31 -3.49 8.33
CA SER A 34 -5.45 -3.82 7.47
C SER A 34 -5.02 -4.55 6.21
N ILE A 35 -3.98 -4.06 5.52
CA ILE A 35 -3.42 -4.73 4.34
C ILE A 35 -2.94 -6.14 4.69
N ASN A 36 -2.21 -6.27 5.80
CA ASN A 36 -1.69 -7.56 6.23
C ASN A 36 -2.83 -8.56 6.54
N GLN A 37 -3.90 -8.11 7.20
CA GLN A 37 -5.09 -8.95 7.42
C GLN A 37 -5.77 -9.36 6.12
N MET A 38 -5.85 -8.47 5.13
CA MET A 38 -6.41 -8.82 3.80
C MET A 38 -5.55 -9.85 3.06
N ILE A 39 -4.23 -9.75 3.19
CA ILE A 39 -3.30 -10.75 2.63
C ILE A 39 -3.48 -12.09 3.34
N VAL A 40 -3.60 -12.11 4.67
CA VAL A 40 -3.84 -13.34 5.45
C VAL A 40 -5.19 -13.98 5.10
N ASN A 41 -6.24 -13.18 4.94
CA ASN A 41 -7.57 -13.68 4.60
C ASN A 41 -7.69 -14.17 3.15
N SER A 42 -6.87 -13.64 2.22
CA SER A 42 -6.96 -13.99 0.80
C SER A 42 -5.58 -13.97 0.11
N PRO A 43 -4.64 -14.84 0.54
CA PRO A 43 -3.24 -14.76 0.11
C PRO A 43 -3.07 -15.00 -1.39
N GLN A 44 -3.92 -15.83 -1.99
CA GLN A 44 -3.84 -16.17 -3.41
C GLN A 44 -4.17 -14.99 -4.34
N LYS A 45 -5.11 -14.14 -3.94
CA LYS A 45 -5.57 -12.97 -4.73
C LYS A 45 -4.87 -11.69 -4.32
N CYS A 46 -4.81 -11.43 -3.01
CA CYS A 46 -4.24 -10.21 -2.45
C CYS A 46 -2.71 -10.26 -2.42
N GLY A 47 -2.11 -11.40 -2.04
CA GLY A 47 -0.65 -11.50 -1.87
C GLY A 47 0.15 -11.16 -3.13
N LYS A 48 -0.42 -11.36 -4.33
CA LYS A 48 0.23 -10.98 -5.61
C LYS A 48 0.09 -9.50 -5.96
N LEU A 49 -0.78 -8.76 -5.27
CA LEU A 49 -1.10 -7.35 -5.55
C LEU A 49 -0.40 -6.38 -4.60
N PHE A 50 0.14 -6.88 -3.49
CA PHE A 50 0.87 -6.12 -2.48
C PHE A 50 2.32 -6.61 -2.41
N VAL A 51 3.25 -5.68 -2.49
CA VAL A 51 4.69 -5.94 -2.41
C VAL A 51 5.25 -5.21 -1.19
N ILE A 52 5.97 -5.91 -0.33
CA ILE A 52 6.70 -5.29 0.77
C ILE A 52 7.88 -4.52 0.20
N SER A 53 8.00 -3.26 0.61
CA SER A 53 9.13 -2.39 0.32
C SER A 53 9.53 -1.67 1.61
N SER A 54 10.72 -1.08 1.64
CA SER A 54 11.16 -0.23 2.74
C SER A 54 11.27 1.22 2.30
N TYR A 55 11.09 2.14 3.23
CA TYR A 55 11.29 3.56 3.04
C TYR A 55 12.05 4.14 4.22
N ILE A 56 12.82 5.19 3.97
CA ILE A 56 13.49 5.94 5.02
C ILE A 56 12.56 7.08 5.42
N ASP A 57 12.15 7.08 6.69
CA ASP A 57 11.37 8.17 7.25
C ASP A 57 12.24 9.42 7.44
N SER A 58 11.59 10.56 7.60
CA SER A 58 12.16 11.86 8.01
C SER A 58 13.13 11.78 9.20
N SER A 59 12.93 10.79 10.08
CA SER A 59 13.80 10.53 11.24
C SER A 59 15.07 9.73 10.90
N GLY A 60 15.28 9.35 9.63
CA GLY A 60 16.39 8.50 9.20
C GLY A 60 16.21 7.01 9.49
N LYS A 61 15.04 6.60 10.01
CA LYS A 61 14.74 5.18 10.29
C LYS A 61 14.15 4.50 9.07
N GLU A 62 14.62 3.29 8.79
CA GLU A 62 14.02 2.43 7.78
C GLU A 62 12.75 1.78 8.31
N ASN A 63 11.63 2.06 7.65
CA ASN A 63 10.31 1.53 7.97
C ASN A 63 9.78 0.72 6.78
N GLN A 64 8.97 -0.29 7.06
CA GLN A 64 8.35 -1.11 6.02
C GLN A 64 7.05 -0.48 5.52
N MET A 65 6.79 -0.59 4.22
CA MET A 65 5.56 -0.17 3.58
C MET A 65 5.11 -1.19 2.53
N TYR A 66 3.81 -1.21 2.25
CA TYR A 66 3.29 -2.00 1.14
C TYR A 66 3.11 -1.12 -0.09
N VAL A 67 3.72 -1.54 -1.21
CA VAL A 67 3.48 -0.98 -2.53
C VAL A 67 2.41 -1.82 -3.22
N MET A 68 1.45 -1.16 -3.86
CA MET A 68 0.32 -1.81 -4.52
C MET A 68 -0.03 -1.10 -5.82
N ASN A 69 -0.55 -1.86 -6.80
CA ASN A 69 -1.09 -1.28 -8.02
C ASN A 69 -2.55 -0.81 -7.83
N ARG A 70 -3.11 -0.16 -8.84
CA ARG A 70 -4.53 0.25 -8.86
C ARG A 70 -5.50 -0.88 -8.49
N LYS A 71 -5.23 -2.13 -8.88
CA LYS A 71 -6.09 -3.28 -8.54
C LYS A 71 -6.01 -3.62 -7.06
N GLY A 72 -4.80 -3.66 -6.48
CA GLY A 72 -4.58 -3.84 -5.04
C GLY A 72 -5.25 -2.75 -4.22
N PHE A 73 -5.13 -1.48 -4.65
CA PHE A 73 -5.82 -0.36 -4.01
C PHE A 73 -7.35 -0.47 -4.12
N SER A 74 -7.87 -0.87 -5.29
CA SER A 74 -9.31 -1.06 -5.49
C SER A 74 -9.88 -2.12 -4.53
N ILE A 75 -9.18 -3.24 -4.36
CA ILE A 75 -9.55 -4.28 -3.39
C ILE A 75 -9.43 -3.76 -1.96
N PHE A 76 -8.38 -3.00 -1.64
CA PHE A 76 -8.19 -2.43 -0.30
C PHE A 76 -9.34 -1.50 0.12
N VAL A 77 -9.82 -0.65 -0.80
CA VAL A 77 -10.93 0.28 -0.52
C VAL A 77 -12.29 -0.41 -0.52
N MET A 78 -12.54 -1.31 -1.47
CA MET A 78 -13.85 -1.96 -1.61
C MET A 78 -14.04 -3.20 -0.72
N GLY A 79 -12.95 -3.77 -0.19
CA GLY A 79 -12.96 -5.07 0.47
C GLY A 79 -12.93 -6.22 -0.54
N CYS A 80 -12.37 -7.36 -0.13
CA CYS A 80 -12.61 -8.62 -0.83
C CYS A 80 -14.06 -9.03 -0.58
N ALA A 81 -14.94 -8.74 -1.53
CA ALA A 81 -16.25 -9.39 -1.62
C ALA A 81 -16.11 -10.79 -2.25
#